data_AF-A0A3E1ESP7-F1
#
_entry.id   AF-A0A3E1ESP7-F1
#
_cell.length_a   1.000
_cell.length_b   1.000
_cell.length_c   1.000
_cell.angle_alpha   90.00
_cell.angle_beta   90.00
_cell.angle_gamma   90.00
#
_symmetry.space_group_name_H-M   'P 1'
#
loop_
_entity.id
_entity.type
_entity.pdbx_description
1 polymer ?
#
loop_
_entity_poly.entity_id
_entity_poly.type
_entity_poly.pdbx_seq_one_letter_code
_entity_poly.pdbx_strand_id
1 'polypeptide(L)'
;AEALLMRGHGDRFGLTGGARWRGVVYEPAAGRLGDDRVSIYGGMFGMAGYQIVYRRLVPGWAWVVMTGQWWLVVCGLGLLGVVVGELLVVAVVMGLVPVVAGWWMARVLRMGVKWDGDGGARWRLWGLVVLQPVVRSAARLWWGVRLGNWPGGRRGEWRWPSGERRWRVCGGRGMVREYWSAGGVGRESLLAALEGSGSVRVGDEWDDWDLSWRDEGGWEVRVSTVTEYHREGARTKVRMGVVAVVGAGIWEWRRRGVLRRAEAVVERAAAAAGLLAVSANAEG
;
A
#
# COMPACT_ATOMS: atom_id res chain seq x y z
N ALA A 1 15.84 -17.05 8.08
CA ALA A 1 15.42 -15.73 8.61
C ALA A 1 13.90 -15.64 8.80
N GLU A 2 13.08 -15.74 7.74
CA GLU A 2 11.62 -15.52 7.86
C GLU A 2 10.89 -16.48 8.81
N ALA A 3 11.19 -17.79 8.77
CA ALA A 3 10.56 -18.76 9.66
C ALA A 3 10.91 -18.55 11.15
N LEU A 4 12.03 -17.87 11.45
CA LEU A 4 12.39 -17.47 12.81
C LEU A 4 11.62 -16.21 13.23
N LEU A 5 11.46 -15.25 12.31
CA LEU A 5 10.66 -14.04 12.53
C LEU A 5 9.17 -14.36 12.71
N MET A 6 8.65 -15.40 12.06
CA MET A 6 7.27 -15.86 12.23
C MET A 6 6.93 -16.21 13.69
N ARG A 7 7.92 -16.66 14.48
CA ARG A 7 7.72 -17.00 15.89
C ARG A 7 7.38 -15.78 16.75
N GLY A 8 7.98 -14.63 16.46
CA GLY A 8 7.78 -13.38 17.21
C GLY A 8 6.79 -12.41 16.57
N HIS A 9 6.59 -12.51 15.25
CA HIS A 9 5.81 -11.55 14.46
C HIS A 9 4.87 -12.26 13.46
N GLY A 10 4.21 -13.34 13.88
CA GLY A 10 3.31 -14.11 13.02
C GLY A 10 2.16 -13.30 12.41
N ASP A 11 1.76 -12.21 13.06
CA ASP A 11 0.79 -11.22 12.59
C ASP A 11 1.26 -10.43 11.34
N ARG A 12 2.58 -10.35 11.14
CA ARG A 12 3.22 -9.74 9.97
C ARG A 12 3.37 -10.70 8.80
N PHE A 13 2.83 -11.92 8.86
CA PHE A 13 2.86 -12.86 7.74
C PHE A 13 1.44 -13.13 7.23
N GLY A 14 1.29 -13.15 5.91
CA GLY A 14 0.03 -13.55 5.27
C GLY A 14 -0.25 -15.04 5.44
N LEU A 15 -1.46 -15.47 5.06
CA LEU A 15 -1.86 -16.89 5.08
C LEU A 15 -0.91 -17.79 4.26
N THR A 16 -0.33 -17.25 3.19
CA THR A 16 0.66 -17.91 2.34
C THR A 16 2.09 -17.82 2.87
N GLY A 17 2.26 -17.26 4.08
CA GLY A 17 3.54 -17.02 4.74
C GLY A 17 4.39 -15.92 4.10
N GLY A 18 3.85 -15.17 3.14
CA GLY A 18 4.52 -13.98 2.62
C GLY A 18 4.68 -12.94 3.73
N ALA A 19 5.89 -12.44 3.92
CA ALA A 19 6.17 -11.41 4.92
C ALA A 19 5.52 -10.09 4.49
N ARG A 20 4.80 -9.45 5.39
CA ARG A 20 4.08 -8.19 5.22
C ARG A 20 4.66 -7.20 6.20
N TRP A 21 5.48 -6.29 5.71
CA TRP A 21 6.08 -5.23 6.52
C TRP A 21 5.52 -3.88 6.06
N ARG A 22 5.25 -3.00 7.01
CA ARG A 22 5.01 -1.58 6.75
C ARG A 22 6.37 -0.97 6.39
N GLY A 23 6.52 -0.52 5.15
CA GLY A 23 7.81 -0.14 4.58
C GLY A 23 8.35 -1.16 3.60
N VAL A 24 8.34 -0.78 2.32
CA VAL A 24 8.86 -1.58 1.22
C VAL A 24 10.38 -1.66 1.35
N VAL A 25 10.88 -2.69 2.03
CA VAL A 25 12.27 -3.13 1.83
C VAL A 25 12.33 -4.15 0.68
N TYR A 26 11.27 -4.96 0.50
CA TYR A 26 11.07 -5.83 -0.67
C TYR A 26 9.56 -5.92 -0.96
N GLU A 27 9.13 -5.50 -2.16
CA GLU A 27 7.71 -5.36 -2.57
C GLU A 27 6.78 -6.51 -2.15
N PRO A 28 5.57 -6.19 -1.68
CA PRO A 28 4.46 -7.15 -1.64
C PRO A 28 3.34 -6.66 -2.55
N ALA A 29 3.47 -6.95 -3.84
CA ALA A 29 2.53 -6.45 -4.85
C ALA A 29 1.51 -7.54 -5.24
N ALA A 30 0.75 -8.04 -4.26
CA ALA A 30 -0.32 -9.03 -4.50
C ALA A 30 -1.72 -8.42 -4.69
N GLY A 31 -1.90 -7.11 -4.49
CA GLY A 31 -3.24 -6.51 -4.39
C GLY A 31 -3.84 -5.94 -5.69
N ARG A 32 -3.04 -5.68 -6.72
CA ARG A 32 -3.52 -5.07 -7.98
C ARG A 32 -2.83 -5.69 -9.19
N LEU A 33 -3.54 -6.60 -9.83
CA LEU A 33 -3.26 -7.09 -11.17
C LEU A 33 -3.40 -5.89 -12.13
N GLY A 34 -2.30 -5.43 -12.73
CA GLY A 34 -2.34 -4.46 -13.84
C GLY A 34 -2.15 -2.97 -13.52
N ASP A 35 -1.76 -2.57 -12.31
CA ASP A 35 -1.48 -1.15 -11.99
C ASP A 35 0.05 -0.90 -11.96
N ASP A 36 0.56 -0.16 -12.96
CA ASP A 36 1.99 0.17 -13.19
C ASP A 36 2.46 1.44 -12.43
N ARG A 37 1.79 1.77 -11.34
CA ARG A 37 1.94 3.09 -10.71
C ARG A 37 3.11 3.17 -9.75
N VAL A 38 3.68 4.37 -9.72
CA VAL A 38 4.82 4.75 -8.89
C VAL A 38 4.32 5.11 -7.49
N SER A 39 4.84 4.44 -6.47
CA SER A 39 4.55 4.76 -5.07
C SER A 39 5.56 5.77 -4.54
N ILE A 40 5.08 6.87 -3.96
CA ILE A 40 5.92 7.93 -3.42
C ILE A 40 5.77 7.95 -1.90
N TYR A 41 6.87 7.69 -1.20
CA TYR A 41 6.97 7.78 0.27
C TYR A 41 7.62 9.09 0.69
N GLY A 42 7.09 9.74 1.72
CA GLY A 42 7.60 11.01 2.26
C GLY A 42 7.65 11.08 3.79
N GLY A 43 7.67 9.94 4.49
CA GLY A 43 7.62 9.87 5.96
C GLY A 43 6.32 10.38 6.58
N MET A 44 6.29 10.47 7.92
CA MET A 44 5.15 11.04 8.66
C MET A 44 4.76 12.37 8.03
N PHE A 45 3.49 12.51 7.63
CA PHE A 45 2.95 13.78 7.15
C PHE A 45 3.62 14.35 5.88
N GLY A 46 4.42 13.54 5.16
CA GLY A 46 5.18 14.04 4.02
C GLY A 46 6.36 14.95 4.39
N MET A 47 6.77 14.96 5.66
CA MET A 47 7.80 15.86 6.21
C MET A 47 9.20 15.23 6.24
N ALA A 48 9.39 14.00 5.73
CA ALA A 48 10.73 13.46 5.61
C ALA A 48 11.56 14.32 4.65
N GLY A 49 12.81 14.62 5.02
CA GLY A 49 13.78 15.29 4.15
C GLY A 49 14.20 14.47 2.91
N TYR A 50 13.47 13.39 2.60
CA TYR A 50 13.70 12.53 1.47
C TYR A 50 12.36 12.05 0.91
N GLN A 51 12.32 11.87 -0.41
CA GLN A 51 11.19 11.28 -1.13
C GLN A 51 11.66 9.98 -1.78
N ILE A 52 11.13 8.83 -1.35
CA ILE A 52 11.46 7.54 -1.98
C ILE A 52 10.39 7.22 -3.01
N VAL A 53 10.85 7.08 -4.25
CA VAL A 53 10.00 6.77 -5.40
C VAL A 53 10.18 5.30 -5.75
N TYR A 54 9.24 4.46 -5.34
CA TYR A 54 9.21 3.05 -5.72
C TYR A 54 8.49 2.89 -7.05
N ARG A 55 9.25 2.59 -8.10
CA ARG A 55 8.66 2.12 -9.36
C ARG A 55 8.37 0.63 -9.22
N ARG A 56 7.15 0.24 -9.59
CA ARG A 56 6.84 -1.18 -9.74
C ARG A 56 7.44 -1.67 -11.05
N LEU A 57 8.41 -2.58 -10.97
CA LEU A 57 9.08 -3.11 -12.19
C LEU A 57 8.35 -4.32 -12.77
N VAL A 58 7.36 -4.87 -12.05
CA VAL A 58 6.77 -6.18 -12.34
C VAL A 58 5.25 -6.13 -12.20
N PRO A 59 4.48 -6.61 -13.20
CA PRO A 59 3.03 -6.60 -13.15
C PRO A 59 2.52 -7.54 -12.03
N GLY A 60 1.36 -7.21 -11.46
CA GLY A 60 0.83 -7.96 -10.31
C GLY A 60 0.53 -9.44 -10.53
N TRP A 61 0.28 -9.85 -11.77
CA TRP A 61 0.08 -11.26 -12.08
C TRP A 61 1.38 -12.05 -12.01
N ALA A 62 2.51 -11.42 -12.33
CA ALA A 62 3.82 -12.08 -12.30
C ALA A 62 4.17 -12.47 -10.87
N TRP A 63 3.69 -11.75 -9.86
CA TRP A 63 3.80 -12.18 -8.46
C TRP A 63 3.08 -13.50 -8.16
N VAL A 64 1.89 -13.72 -8.73
CA VAL A 64 1.08 -14.92 -8.50
C VAL A 64 1.78 -16.16 -9.06
N VAL A 65 2.27 -16.06 -10.29
CA VAL A 65 2.95 -17.17 -10.97
C VAL A 65 4.33 -17.45 -10.37
N MET A 66 4.94 -16.44 -9.73
CA MET A 66 6.19 -16.55 -8.98
C MET A 66 5.97 -16.95 -7.50
N THR A 67 4.86 -17.61 -7.17
CA THR A 67 4.66 -18.16 -5.83
C THR A 67 4.99 -19.65 -5.79
N GLY A 68 5.39 -20.16 -4.62
CA GLY A 68 5.54 -21.61 -4.44
C GLY A 68 4.21 -22.36 -4.59
N GLN A 69 3.08 -21.73 -4.27
CA GLN A 69 1.75 -22.30 -4.47
C GLN A 69 1.47 -22.60 -5.93
N TRP A 70 1.87 -21.70 -6.85
CA TRP A 70 1.75 -21.94 -8.28
C TRP A 70 2.49 -23.21 -8.70
N TRP A 71 3.73 -23.37 -8.25
CA TRP A 71 4.51 -24.58 -8.51
C TRP A 71 3.91 -25.85 -7.91
N LEU A 72 3.32 -25.78 -6.72
CA LEU A 72 2.58 -26.92 -6.15
C LEU A 72 1.38 -27.31 -7.00
N VAL A 73 0.63 -26.33 -7.52
CA VAL A 73 -0.48 -26.59 -8.45
C VAL A 73 0.01 -27.20 -9.75
N VAL A 74 1.10 -26.68 -10.32
CA VAL A 74 1.75 -27.25 -11.52
C VAL A 74 2.15 -28.70 -11.28
N CYS A 75 2.82 -29.01 -10.17
CA CYS A 75 3.20 -30.38 -9.83
C CYS A 75 1.98 -31.28 -9.62
N GLY A 76 0.94 -30.80 -8.92
CA GLY A 76 -0.29 -31.56 -8.70
C GLY A 76 -1.03 -31.89 -9.99
N LEU A 77 -1.16 -30.91 -10.90
CA LEU A 77 -1.72 -31.12 -12.22
C LEU A 77 -0.87 -32.05 -13.08
N GLY A 78 0.46 -31.96 -12.99
CA GLY A 78 1.36 -32.87 -13.71
C GLY A 78 1.22 -34.32 -13.24
N LEU A 79 1.09 -34.54 -11.93
CA LEU A 79 0.84 -35.88 -11.36
C LEU A 79 -0.52 -36.45 -11.80
N LEU A 80 -1.58 -35.64 -11.74
CA LEU A 80 -2.90 -36.03 -12.27
C LEU A 80 -2.87 -36.22 -13.79
N GLY A 81 -2.00 -35.46 -14.48
CA GLY A 81 -1.74 -35.54 -15.91
C GLY A 81 -1.24 -36.89 -16.41
N VAL A 82 -0.62 -37.67 -15.53
CA VAL A 82 -0.20 -39.05 -15.85
C VAL A 82 -1.42 -39.95 -16.09
N VAL A 83 -2.54 -39.67 -15.42
CA VAL A 83 -3.80 -40.41 -15.57
C VAL A 83 -4.69 -39.75 -16.63
N VAL A 84 -4.73 -38.43 -16.65
CA VAL A 84 -5.57 -37.62 -17.54
C VAL A 84 -4.66 -36.75 -18.40
N GLY A 85 -4.28 -37.22 -19.59
CA GLY A 85 -3.25 -36.60 -20.43
C GLY A 85 -3.49 -35.11 -20.73
N GLU A 86 -4.73 -34.65 -20.76
CA GLU A 86 -5.10 -33.24 -20.94
C GLU A 86 -4.57 -32.35 -19.81
N LEU A 87 -4.55 -32.86 -18.56
CA LEU A 87 -4.00 -32.12 -17.42
C LEU A 87 -2.48 -31.96 -17.50
N LEU A 88 -1.78 -32.86 -18.21
CA LEU A 88 -0.35 -32.71 -18.46
C LEU A 88 -0.07 -31.48 -19.34
N VAL A 89 -0.88 -31.28 -20.37
CA VAL A 89 -0.77 -30.08 -21.23
C VAL A 89 -0.99 -28.81 -20.40
N VAL A 90 -2.01 -28.81 -19.54
CA VAL A 90 -2.28 -27.67 -18.63
C VAL A 90 -1.09 -27.44 -17.69
N ALA A 91 -0.54 -28.49 -17.08
CA ALA A 91 0.60 -28.40 -16.19
C ALA A 91 1.84 -27.82 -16.90
N VAL A 92 2.13 -28.28 -18.12
CA VAL A 92 3.25 -27.77 -18.94
C VAL A 92 3.06 -26.29 -19.26
N VAL A 93 1.88 -25.90 -19.74
CA VAL A 93 1.59 -24.49 -20.07
C VAL A 93 1.71 -23.62 -18.80
N MET A 94 1.11 -24.03 -17.69
CA MET A 94 1.21 -23.31 -16.42
C MET A 94 2.65 -23.22 -15.90
N GLY A 95 3.46 -24.26 -16.10
CA GLY A 95 4.88 -24.27 -15.72
C GLY A 95 5.75 -23.36 -16.58
N LEU A 96 5.40 -23.17 -17.86
CA LEU A 96 6.12 -22.28 -18.77
C LEU A 96 5.89 -20.79 -18.44
N VAL A 97 4.71 -20.42 -17.92
CA VAL A 97 4.39 -19.03 -17.58
C VAL A 97 5.42 -18.38 -16.65
N PRO A 98 5.76 -18.94 -15.47
CA PRO A 98 6.78 -18.35 -14.60
C PRO A 98 8.18 -18.39 -15.23
N VAL A 99 8.50 -19.40 -16.04
CA VAL A 99 9.80 -19.49 -16.72
C VAL A 99 9.98 -18.32 -17.70
N VAL A 100 8.97 -18.04 -18.52
CA VAL A 100 8.97 -16.94 -19.49
C VAL A 100 8.90 -15.58 -18.79
N ALA A 101 8.04 -15.44 -17.78
CA ALA A 101 7.94 -14.21 -17.00
C ALA A 101 9.27 -13.89 -16.28
N GLY A 102 9.95 -14.91 -15.75
CA GLY A 102 11.26 -14.75 -15.13
C GLY A 102 12.32 -14.27 -16.10
N TRP A 103 12.28 -14.76 -17.35
CA TRP A 103 13.20 -14.32 -18.39
C TRP A 103 12.95 -12.85 -18.75
N TRP A 104 11.68 -12.48 -18.94
CA TRP A 104 11.30 -11.09 -19.18
C TRP A 104 11.78 -10.17 -18.05
N MET A 105 11.60 -10.57 -16.77
CA MET A 105 12.09 -9.81 -15.61
C MET A 105 13.62 -9.65 -15.65
N ALA A 106 14.36 -10.73 -15.90
CA ALA A 106 15.82 -10.68 -16.04
C ALA A 106 16.28 -9.78 -17.21
N ARG A 107 15.41 -9.54 -18.21
CA ARG A 107 15.70 -8.63 -19.32
C ARG A 107 15.48 -7.15 -19.00
N VAL A 108 14.45 -6.86 -18.19
CA VAL A 108 14.01 -5.49 -17.84
C VAL A 108 14.76 -4.94 -16.62
N LEU A 109 15.19 -5.80 -15.70
CA LEU A 109 15.95 -5.40 -14.52
C LEU A 109 17.30 -4.79 -14.92
N ARG A 110 17.61 -3.62 -14.34
CA ARG A 110 18.92 -2.98 -14.50
C ARG A 110 19.96 -3.80 -13.73
N MET A 111 20.99 -4.25 -14.43
CA MET A 111 22.14 -4.87 -13.80
C MET A 111 23.11 -3.79 -13.33
N GLY A 112 23.82 -4.04 -12.23
CA GLY A 112 24.91 -3.15 -11.81
C GLY A 112 25.98 -3.09 -12.89
N VAL A 113 26.67 -1.94 -13.01
CA VAL A 113 27.67 -1.67 -14.07
C VAL A 113 28.71 -2.78 -14.23
N LYS A 114 29.09 -3.44 -13.13
CA LYS A 114 30.01 -4.59 -13.12
C LYS A 114 29.54 -5.80 -13.96
N TRP A 115 28.24 -5.98 -14.11
CA TRP A 115 27.62 -7.18 -14.70
C TRP A 115 26.97 -6.92 -16.07
N ASP A 116 26.95 -5.67 -16.54
CA ASP A 116 26.22 -5.27 -17.76
C ASP A 116 26.88 -5.77 -19.07
N GLY A 117 28.13 -6.26 -18.99
CA GLY A 117 28.88 -6.85 -20.10
C GLY A 117 29.13 -8.35 -20.01
N ASP A 118 28.71 -9.02 -18.92
CA ASP A 118 28.88 -10.48 -18.78
C ASP A 118 27.72 -11.21 -19.47
N GLY A 119 28.02 -11.93 -20.56
CA GLY A 119 27.04 -12.69 -21.34
C GLY A 119 26.30 -13.75 -20.51
N GLY A 120 26.87 -14.23 -19.40
CA GLY A 120 26.23 -15.18 -18.49
C GLY A 120 25.38 -14.54 -17.39
N ALA A 121 25.53 -13.25 -17.11
CA ALA A 121 24.88 -12.62 -15.95
C ALA A 121 23.35 -12.68 -16.03
N ARG A 122 22.77 -12.49 -17.23
CA ARG A 122 21.31 -12.56 -17.42
C ARG A 122 20.76 -13.96 -17.24
N TRP A 123 21.48 -14.99 -17.67
CA TRP A 123 21.09 -16.40 -17.46
C TRP A 123 21.12 -16.77 -15.98
N ARG A 124 22.14 -16.33 -15.24
CA ARG A 124 22.21 -16.52 -13.79
C ARG A 124 21.09 -15.76 -13.08
N LEU A 125 20.83 -14.51 -13.48
CA LEU A 125 19.73 -13.72 -12.93
C LEU A 125 18.38 -14.40 -13.19
N TRP A 126 18.14 -14.87 -14.41
CA TRP A 126 16.94 -15.64 -14.75
C TRP A 126 16.79 -16.89 -13.88
N GLY A 127 17.86 -17.68 -13.76
CA GLY A 127 17.88 -18.86 -12.89
C GLY A 127 17.53 -18.50 -11.45
N LEU A 128 18.10 -17.42 -10.91
CA LEU A 128 17.77 -16.92 -9.57
C LEU A 128 16.30 -16.50 -9.45
N VAL A 129 15.77 -15.75 -10.42
CA VAL A 129 14.37 -15.28 -10.41
C VAL A 129 13.39 -16.46 -10.41
N VAL A 130 13.64 -17.49 -11.22
CA VAL A 130 12.77 -18.68 -11.31
C VAL A 130 12.94 -19.60 -10.09
N LEU A 131 14.15 -19.76 -9.58
CA LEU A 131 14.44 -20.70 -8.50
C LEU A 131 14.11 -20.14 -7.11
N GLN A 132 14.29 -18.83 -6.90
CA GLN A 132 14.04 -18.16 -5.62
C GLN A 132 12.66 -18.49 -5.03
N PRO A 133 11.52 -18.42 -5.75
CA PRO A 133 10.22 -18.71 -5.16
C PRO A 133 10.04 -20.17 -4.75
N VAL A 134 10.64 -21.12 -5.48
CA VAL A 134 10.62 -22.55 -5.14
C VAL A 134 11.41 -22.80 -3.87
N VAL A 135 12.68 -22.38 -3.85
CA VAL A 135 13.59 -22.60 -2.71
C VAL A 135 13.07 -21.89 -1.46
N ARG A 136 12.60 -20.65 -1.60
CA ARG A 136 12.04 -19.86 -0.49
C ARG A 136 10.78 -20.50 0.09
N SER A 137 9.90 -21.01 -0.75
CA SER A 137 8.66 -21.65 -0.30
C SER A 137 8.93 -23.01 0.33
N ALA A 138 9.84 -23.81 -0.24
CA ALA A 138 10.27 -25.09 0.33
C ALA A 138 10.94 -24.88 1.70
N ALA A 139 11.87 -23.93 1.81
CA ALA A 139 12.52 -23.60 3.08
C ALA A 139 11.51 -23.14 4.14
N ARG A 140 10.50 -22.37 3.75
CA ARG A 140 9.42 -21.93 4.64
C ARG A 140 8.56 -23.09 5.12
N LEU A 141 8.15 -23.99 4.22
CA LEU A 141 7.37 -25.17 4.60
C LEU A 141 8.17 -26.08 5.53
N TRP A 142 9.42 -26.35 5.19
CA TRP A 142 10.30 -27.22 5.97
C TRP A 142 10.55 -26.67 7.38
N TRP A 143 10.86 -25.38 7.52
CA TRP A 143 11.02 -24.75 8.83
C TRP A 143 9.70 -24.50 9.57
N GLY A 144 8.60 -24.28 8.86
CA GLY A 144 7.27 -24.21 9.48
C GLY A 144 6.91 -25.52 10.16
N VAL A 145 7.15 -26.65 9.48
CA VAL A 145 6.98 -27.99 10.05
C VAL A 145 7.95 -28.23 11.22
N ARG A 146 9.26 -28.00 11.03
CA ARG A 146 10.27 -28.30 12.06
C ARG A 146 10.12 -27.46 13.32
N LEU A 147 9.72 -26.18 13.19
CA LEU A 147 9.61 -25.26 14.32
C LEU A 147 8.17 -25.12 14.85
N GLY A 148 7.20 -25.80 14.24
CA GLY A 148 5.77 -25.65 14.58
C GLY A 148 5.20 -24.25 14.26
N ASN A 149 5.89 -23.46 13.44
CA ASN A 149 5.56 -22.07 13.15
C ASN A 149 4.77 -21.98 11.84
N TRP A 150 3.45 -22.09 11.93
CA TRP A 150 2.56 -21.90 10.80
C TRP A 150 2.12 -20.43 10.67
N PRO A 151 1.90 -19.92 9.45
CA PRO A 151 1.39 -18.56 9.27
C PRO A 151 0.01 -18.44 9.93
N GLY A 152 -0.03 -17.77 11.08
CA GLY A 152 -1.26 -17.57 11.87
C GLY A 152 -2.29 -16.66 11.19
N GLY A 153 -1.87 -15.97 10.11
CA GLY A 153 -2.70 -15.27 9.15
C GLY A 153 -3.87 -14.52 9.79
N ARG A 154 -3.65 -13.29 10.24
CA ARG A 154 -4.79 -12.42 10.58
C ARG A 154 -5.73 -12.36 9.37
N ARG A 155 -6.93 -12.93 9.52
CA ARG A 155 -8.11 -12.71 8.67
C ARG A 155 -8.67 -11.33 9.02
N GLY A 156 -7.90 -10.30 8.70
CA GLY A 156 -8.31 -8.91 8.77
C GLY A 156 -7.94 -8.26 7.45
N GLU A 157 -8.78 -7.35 6.97
CA GLU A 157 -8.53 -6.52 5.79
C GLU A 157 -7.26 -5.68 6.02
N TRP A 158 -6.09 -6.29 5.80
CA TRP A 158 -4.83 -5.58 5.81
C TRP A 158 -4.80 -4.76 4.52
N ARG A 159 -5.28 -3.51 4.62
CA ARG A 159 -5.17 -2.54 3.54
C ARG A 159 -3.70 -2.18 3.38
N TRP A 160 -3.10 -2.67 2.28
CA TRP A 160 -1.94 -2.00 1.72
C TRP A 160 -2.31 -0.52 1.55
N PRO A 161 -1.51 0.45 2.05
CA PRO A 161 -1.62 1.80 1.54
C PRO A 161 -1.38 1.67 0.05
N SER A 162 -2.46 1.78 -0.74
CA SER A 162 -2.37 1.47 -2.15
C SER A 162 -1.30 2.37 -2.74
N GLY A 163 -0.35 1.80 -3.49
CA GLY A 163 0.73 2.51 -4.19
C GLY A 163 0.24 3.55 -5.22
N GLU A 164 -1.06 3.75 -5.28
CA GLU A 164 -1.66 5.01 -5.64
C GLU A 164 -1.86 5.89 -4.40
N ARG A 165 -1.05 6.94 -4.24
CA ARG A 165 -1.63 8.23 -3.84
C ARG A 165 -2.49 8.81 -4.97
N ARG A 166 -3.36 7.98 -5.58
CA ARG A 166 -4.62 8.52 -6.04
C ARG A 166 -5.28 8.82 -4.72
N TRP A 167 -5.42 10.10 -4.43
CA TRP A 167 -6.14 10.65 -3.30
C TRP A 167 -7.60 10.14 -3.29
N ARG A 168 -7.77 8.83 -3.09
CA ARG A 168 -8.98 8.09 -2.80
C ARG A 168 -9.11 8.02 -1.28
N VAL A 169 -8.74 9.10 -0.61
CA VAL A 169 -9.44 9.46 0.63
C VAL A 169 -10.91 9.50 0.18
N CYS A 170 -11.72 8.61 0.75
CA CYS A 170 -13.13 8.36 0.41
C CYS A 170 -13.36 7.55 -0.87
N GLY A 171 -14.21 6.52 -0.80
CA GLY A 171 -14.84 5.89 -1.98
C GLY A 171 -15.82 6.84 -2.68
N GLY A 172 -15.33 7.90 -3.32
CA GLY A 172 -16.09 8.93 -4.06
C GLY A 172 -15.41 10.30 -3.94
N ARG A 173 -15.99 11.36 -4.54
CA ARG A 173 -15.45 12.74 -4.44
C ARG A 173 -15.34 13.16 -2.97
N GLY A 174 -14.12 13.06 -2.41
CA GLY A 174 -13.78 13.68 -1.14
C GLY A 174 -13.88 15.21 -1.25
N MET A 175 -13.87 15.87 -0.11
CA MET A 175 -14.01 17.31 -0.03
C MET A 175 -12.64 17.97 0.13
N VAL A 176 -12.41 19.07 -0.57
CA VAL A 176 -11.14 19.82 -0.50
C VAL A 176 -11.43 21.26 -0.07
N ARG A 177 -10.63 21.75 0.87
CA ARG A 177 -10.60 23.13 1.35
C ARG A 177 -9.17 23.62 1.35
N GLU A 178 -9.01 24.91 1.15
CA GLU A 178 -7.71 25.55 1.12
C GLU A 178 -7.73 26.74 2.05
N TYR A 179 -6.64 26.88 2.79
CA TYR A 179 -6.47 27.95 3.74
C TYR A 179 -5.13 28.64 3.51
N TRP A 180 -5.10 29.94 3.76
CA TRP A 180 -3.92 30.78 3.66
C TRP A 180 -3.54 31.34 5.02
N SER A 181 -2.23 31.44 5.26
CA SER A 181 -1.65 32.08 6.44
C SER A 181 -0.57 33.06 6.02
N ALA A 182 -0.82 34.36 6.21
CA ALA A 182 0.20 35.40 5.97
C ALA A 182 1.39 35.30 6.94
N GLY A 183 1.16 34.75 8.14
CA GLY A 183 2.21 34.55 9.15
C GLY A 183 3.08 33.31 8.92
N GLY A 184 2.88 32.58 7.82
CA GLY A 184 3.60 31.33 7.55
C GLY A 184 3.18 30.16 8.44
N VAL A 185 2.02 30.24 9.09
CA VAL A 185 1.51 29.16 9.93
C VAL A 185 1.13 27.97 9.04
N GLY A 186 1.79 26.84 9.26
CA GLY A 186 1.57 25.62 8.50
C GLY A 186 0.52 24.69 9.10
N ARG A 187 0.40 23.52 8.45
CA ARG A 187 -0.48 22.40 8.84
C ARG A 187 -0.36 21.99 10.31
N GLU A 188 0.78 22.17 10.94
CA GLU A 188 1.09 21.71 12.29
C GLU A 188 0.12 22.33 13.31
N SER A 189 -0.17 23.63 13.15
CA SER A 189 -1.10 24.34 14.04
C SER A 189 -2.55 23.89 13.83
N LEU A 190 -2.93 23.59 12.59
CA LEU A 190 -4.24 23.02 12.27
C LEU A 190 -4.40 21.60 12.85
N LEU A 191 -3.37 20.75 12.72
CA LEU A 191 -3.39 19.39 13.24
C LEU A 191 -3.45 19.39 14.77
N ALA A 192 -2.68 20.27 15.43
CA ALA A 192 -2.74 20.44 16.89
C ALA A 192 -4.12 20.92 17.35
N ALA A 193 -4.73 21.88 16.63
CA ALA A 193 -6.08 22.35 16.93
C ALA A 193 -7.14 21.25 16.75
N LEU A 194 -6.99 20.40 15.72
CA LEU A 194 -7.86 19.26 15.50
C LEU A 194 -7.67 18.16 16.56
N GLU A 195 -6.44 17.85 16.94
CA GLU A 195 -6.14 16.89 18.01
C GLU A 195 -6.72 17.34 19.36
N GLY A 196 -6.67 18.64 19.66
CA GLY A 196 -7.28 19.22 20.87
C GLY A 196 -8.82 19.27 20.85
N SER A 197 -9.47 19.03 19.71
CA SER A 197 -10.93 19.17 19.57
C SER A 197 -11.75 17.95 20.01
N GLY A 198 -11.10 16.81 20.30
CA GLY A 198 -11.78 15.61 20.78
C GLY A 198 -10.98 14.32 20.60
N SER A 199 -11.68 13.19 20.59
CA SER A 199 -11.05 11.87 20.41
C SER A 199 -10.66 11.63 18.95
N VAL A 200 -9.49 12.15 18.58
CA VAL A 200 -8.89 11.98 17.26
C VAL A 200 -7.78 10.93 17.32
N ARG A 201 -7.70 10.09 16.29
CA ARG A 201 -6.59 9.18 16.05
C ARG A 201 -5.60 9.85 15.11
N VAL A 202 -4.36 9.98 15.56
CA VAL A 202 -3.24 10.45 14.76
C VAL A 202 -2.77 9.35 13.82
N GLY A 203 -2.58 9.69 12.55
CA GLY A 203 -2.05 8.81 11.52
C GLY A 203 -0.57 8.57 11.71
N ASP A 204 -0.12 7.36 11.38
CA ASP A 204 1.30 7.04 11.37
C ASP A 204 1.95 7.38 10.00
N GLU A 205 3.24 7.09 9.85
CA GLU A 205 3.98 7.32 8.59
C GLU A 205 3.47 6.50 7.38
N TRP A 206 2.56 5.57 7.64
CA TRP A 206 2.02 4.62 6.67
C TRP A 206 0.55 4.89 6.33
N ASP A 207 -0.11 5.76 7.07
CA ASP A 207 -1.48 6.18 6.82
C ASP A 207 -1.53 7.23 5.69
N ASP A 208 -2.56 7.15 4.83
CA ASP A 208 -2.80 8.10 3.74
C ASP A 208 -3.61 9.34 4.19
N TRP A 209 -3.75 9.51 5.52
CA TRP A 209 -4.45 10.57 6.22
C TRP A 209 -3.65 10.91 7.49
N ASP A 210 -3.73 12.17 7.92
CA ASP A 210 -3.01 12.67 9.09
C ASP A 210 -3.80 12.49 10.38
N LEU A 211 -5.12 12.68 10.32
CA LEU A 211 -6.03 12.53 11.44
C LEU A 211 -7.29 11.78 11.04
N SER A 212 -7.83 10.96 11.95
CA SER A 212 -9.12 10.32 11.78
C SER A 212 -9.94 10.35 13.04
N TRP A 213 -11.25 10.49 12.93
CA TRP A 213 -12.17 10.35 14.05
C TRP A 213 -13.43 9.62 13.62
N ARG A 214 -14.14 9.05 14.58
CA ARG A 214 -15.41 8.37 14.32
C ARG A 214 -16.56 9.31 14.63
N ASP A 215 -17.51 9.38 13.70
CA ASP A 215 -18.82 9.95 13.92
C ASP A 215 -19.73 8.90 14.57
N GLU A 216 -20.70 9.35 15.38
CA GLU A 216 -21.67 8.50 16.07
C GLU A 216 -22.45 7.57 15.13
N GLY A 217 -22.57 7.94 13.85
CA GLY A 217 -23.25 7.15 12.83
C GLY A 217 -22.47 5.95 12.27
N GLY A 218 -21.35 5.55 12.88
CA GLY A 218 -20.51 4.43 12.42
C GLY A 218 -19.64 4.78 11.20
N TRP A 219 -19.38 6.07 10.99
CA TRP A 219 -18.52 6.56 9.91
C TRP A 219 -17.18 7.02 10.48
N GLU A 220 -16.08 6.69 9.80
CA GLU A 220 -14.77 7.24 10.11
C GLU A 220 -14.48 8.39 9.13
N VAL A 221 -14.27 9.59 9.67
CA VAL A 221 -13.78 10.74 8.92
C VAL A 221 -12.25 10.71 8.95
N ARG A 222 -11.63 10.93 7.79
CA ARG A 222 -10.19 10.97 7.59
C ARG A 222 -9.81 12.29 6.94
N VAL A 223 -8.76 12.90 7.45
CA VAL A 223 -8.26 14.21 7.00
C VAL A 223 -6.81 14.09 6.60
N SER A 224 -6.48 14.61 5.44
CA SER A 224 -5.12 14.71 4.92
C SER A 224 -4.82 16.17 4.58
N THR A 225 -3.67 16.67 4.99
CA THR A 225 -3.24 18.06 4.88
C THR A 225 -1.92 18.14 4.12
N VAL A 226 -1.71 19.24 3.42
CA VAL A 226 -0.44 19.61 2.76
C VAL A 226 -0.25 21.10 2.96
N THR A 227 0.97 21.54 3.26
CA THR A 227 1.30 22.97 3.32
C THR A 227 2.37 23.29 2.29
N GLU A 228 2.12 24.31 1.49
CA GLU A 228 3.07 24.93 0.57
C GLU A 228 3.54 26.24 1.21
N TYR A 229 4.85 26.33 1.49
CA TYR A 229 5.44 27.55 2.03
C TYR A 229 5.84 28.48 0.89
N HIS A 230 5.36 29.72 0.97
CA HIS A 230 5.66 30.81 0.05
C HIS A 230 6.49 31.88 0.76
N ARG A 231 7.11 32.81 0.01
CA ARG A 231 7.86 33.92 0.61
C ARG A 231 6.99 34.84 1.49
N GLU A 232 5.70 34.93 1.17
CA GLU A 232 4.74 35.84 1.79
C GLU A 232 3.76 35.13 2.74
N GLY A 233 3.98 33.85 3.03
CA GLY A 233 3.08 33.08 3.89
C GLY A 233 3.08 31.58 3.59
N ALA A 234 2.03 30.88 4.04
CA ALA A 234 1.85 29.46 3.81
C ALA A 234 0.43 29.17 3.32
N ARG A 235 0.30 28.29 2.32
CA ARG A 235 -0.97 27.76 1.83
C ARG A 235 -1.15 26.34 2.33
N THR A 236 -2.17 26.11 3.16
CA THR A 236 -2.50 24.78 3.68
C THR A 236 -3.73 24.23 2.97
N LYS A 237 -3.55 23.18 2.16
CA LYS A 237 -4.63 22.41 1.53
C LYS A 237 -5.06 21.28 2.46
N VAL A 238 -6.35 21.20 2.72
CA VAL A 238 -6.98 20.18 3.57
C VAL A 238 -7.97 19.39 2.72
N ARG A 239 -7.79 18.08 2.71
CA ARG A 239 -8.72 17.15 2.07
C ARG A 239 -9.33 16.25 3.12
N MET A 240 -10.63 16.06 3.01
CA MET A 240 -11.42 15.28 3.95
C MET A 240 -12.19 14.19 3.23
N GLY A 241 -12.39 13.07 3.92
CA GLY A 241 -13.73 12.54 3.99
C GLY A 241 -13.85 11.16 4.57
N VAL A 242 -14.86 10.42 4.11
CA VAL A 242 -15.58 9.51 4.99
C VAL A 242 -15.52 8.08 4.49
N VAL A 243 -15.30 7.15 5.42
CA VAL A 243 -15.29 5.70 5.22
C VAL A 243 -16.33 5.07 6.14
N ALA A 244 -17.19 4.19 5.60
CA ALA A 244 -18.11 3.42 6.41
C ALA A 244 -17.32 2.37 7.21
N VAL A 245 -17.56 2.30 8.52
CA VAL A 245 -17.06 1.20 9.35
C VAL A 245 -18.09 0.06 9.26
N VAL A 246 -17.60 -1.20 9.21
CA VAL A 246 -18.45 -2.40 9.07
C VAL A 246 -19.67 -2.32 10.01
N GLY A 247 -20.87 -2.40 9.43
CA GLY A 247 -22.15 -2.23 10.14
C GLY A 247 -22.88 -0.92 9.83
N ALA A 248 -22.22 0.08 9.25
CA ALA A 248 -22.88 1.30 8.78
C ALA A 248 -23.58 1.04 7.43
N GLY A 249 -24.91 1.12 7.40
CA GLY A 249 -25.70 1.00 6.17
C GLY A 249 -25.27 1.99 5.09
N ILE A 250 -25.30 1.55 3.83
CA ILE A 250 -24.83 2.26 2.63
C ILE A 250 -25.81 3.40 2.24
N TRP A 251 -25.97 4.39 3.12
CA TRP A 251 -26.89 5.50 2.90
C TRP A 251 -26.12 6.75 2.47
N GLU A 252 -26.09 7.02 1.17
CA GLU A 252 -25.30 8.10 0.57
C GLU A 252 -25.73 9.51 1.03
N TRP A 253 -26.98 9.70 1.47
CA TRP A 253 -27.42 10.98 2.04
C TRP A 253 -26.75 11.27 3.40
N ARG A 254 -26.50 10.23 4.23
CA ARG A 254 -25.80 10.39 5.52
C ARG A 254 -24.35 10.80 5.30
N ARG A 255 -23.70 10.30 4.25
CA ARG A 255 -22.32 10.66 3.89
C ARG A 255 -22.14 12.18 3.72
N ARG A 256 -23.06 12.85 3.01
CA ARG A 256 -22.99 14.33 2.84
C ARG A 256 -23.19 15.08 4.15
N GLY A 257 -24.05 14.57 5.04
CA GLY A 257 -24.25 15.14 6.37
C GLY A 257 -23.00 15.04 7.24
N VAL A 258 -22.34 13.87 7.25
CA VAL A 258 -21.08 13.64 7.98
C VAL A 258 -19.97 14.55 7.42
N LEU A 259 -19.86 14.67 6.09
CA LEU A 259 -18.88 15.58 5.48
C LEU A 259 -19.09 17.04 5.87
N ARG A 260 -20.32 17.53 5.92
CA ARG A 260 -20.62 18.92 6.35
C ARG A 260 -20.31 19.17 7.82
N ARG A 261 -20.55 18.19 8.69
CA ARG A 261 -20.13 18.29 10.10
C ARG A 261 -18.62 18.30 10.23
N ALA A 262 -17.93 17.45 9.46
CA ALA A 262 -16.48 17.41 9.41
C ALA A 262 -15.89 18.74 8.92
N GLU A 263 -16.48 19.34 7.89
CA GLU A 263 -16.13 20.68 7.41
C GLU A 263 -16.22 21.72 8.53
N ALA A 264 -17.34 21.77 9.27
CA ALA A 264 -17.50 22.73 10.37
C ALA A 264 -16.51 22.51 11.53
N VAL A 265 -16.01 21.28 11.72
CA VAL A 265 -14.92 21.00 12.69
C VAL A 265 -13.60 21.56 12.16
N VAL A 266 -13.27 21.29 10.90
CA VAL A 266 -12.03 21.77 10.27
C VAL A 266 -12.01 23.29 10.14
N GLU A 267 -13.13 23.94 9.81
CA GLU A 267 -13.21 25.41 9.73
C GLU A 267 -12.97 26.06 11.11
N ARG A 268 -13.55 25.50 12.18
CA ARG A 268 -13.30 25.99 13.55
C ARG A 268 -11.84 25.80 13.97
N ALA A 269 -11.25 24.66 13.65
CA ALA A 269 -9.84 24.40 13.94
C ALA A 269 -8.91 25.30 13.11
N ALA A 270 -9.23 25.55 11.84
CA ALA A 270 -8.49 26.46 10.96
C ALA A 270 -8.53 27.90 11.50
N ALA A 271 -9.72 28.37 11.90
CA ALA A 271 -9.86 29.68 12.53
C ALA A 271 -9.06 29.80 13.84
N ALA A 272 -9.10 28.77 14.70
CA ALA A 272 -8.30 28.72 15.92
C ALA A 272 -6.78 28.71 15.65
N ALA A 273 -6.36 28.09 14.54
CA ALA A 273 -4.98 28.07 14.08
C ALA A 273 -4.55 29.34 13.31
N GLY A 274 -5.42 30.34 13.17
CA GLY A 274 -5.14 31.57 12.44
C GLY A 274 -5.06 31.40 10.91
N LEU A 275 -5.66 30.34 10.37
CA LEU A 275 -5.72 30.06 8.94
C LEU A 275 -7.01 30.65 8.35
N LEU A 276 -6.88 31.44 7.28
CA LEU A 276 -8.01 32.07 6.58
C LEU A 276 -8.42 31.23 5.39
N ALA A 277 -9.73 30.98 5.21
CA ALA A 277 -10.21 30.24 4.05
C ALA A 277 -9.91 30.99 2.75
N VAL A 278 -9.30 30.31 1.78
CA VAL A 278 -9.10 30.84 0.43
C VAL A 278 -10.44 30.71 -0.29
N SER A 279 -11.09 31.84 -0.60
CA SER A 279 -12.32 31.81 -1.39
C SER A 279 -12.01 31.20 -2.77
N ALA A 280 -12.90 30.35 -3.28
CA ALA A 280 -12.72 29.61 -4.53
C ALA A 280 -12.70 30.47 -5.82
N ASN A 281 -12.42 31.78 -5.72
CA ASN A 281 -12.44 32.76 -6.81
C ASN A 281 -11.05 33.36 -7.10
N ALA A 282 -10.01 32.53 -7.12
CA ALA A 282 -8.68 32.95 -7.58
C ALA A 282 -7.94 31.80 -8.29
N GLU A 283 -8.56 31.23 -9.32
CA GLU A 283 -7.84 30.53 -10.38
C GLU A 283 -8.19 31.22 -11.70
N GLY A 284 -7.27 32.09 -12.14
CA GLY A 284 -7.07 32.46 -13.54
C GLY A 284 -5.88 31.69 -14.08
#